data_AF-A0A973AC53-F1
#
_entry.id   AF-A0A973AC53-F1
#
_cell.length_a   1.000
_cell.length_b   1.000
_cell.length_c   1.000
_cell.angle_alpha   90.00
_cell.angle_beta   90.00
_cell.angle_gamma   90.00
#
_symmetry.space_group_name_H-M   'P 1'
#
loop_
_entity.id
_entity.type
_entity.pdbx_description
1 polymer ?
#
loop_
_entity_poly.entity_id
_entity_poly.type
_entity_poly.pdbx_seq_one_letter_code
_entity_poly.pdbx_strand_id
1 'polypeptide(L)' 'MTGIESIKNNLIDRILATRNEKLLQAISNIFESTQTDDIVSLSSEQIEMLLMSEKDIECGDLISEAEMNESDSKWLN' A
#
# COMPACT_ATOMS: atom_id res chain seq x y z
N MET A 1 -16.71 -18.98 8.18
CA MET A 1 -15.27 -18.83 8.47
C MET A 1 -14.55 -20.11 8.02
N THR A 2 -14.21 -20.22 6.73
CA THR A 2 -12.96 -19.72 6.09
C THR A 2 -11.76 -20.64 6.39
N GLY A 3 -11.68 -21.83 5.78
CA GLY A 3 -10.54 -22.74 5.94
C GLY A 3 -9.17 -22.11 5.64
N ILE A 4 -9.14 -20.97 4.94
CA ILE A 4 -7.95 -20.15 4.71
C ILE A 4 -7.45 -19.49 6.01
N GLU A 5 -8.33 -19.03 6.90
CA GLU A 5 -7.94 -18.43 8.18
C GLU A 5 -7.32 -19.46 9.12
N SER A 6 -7.85 -20.69 9.15
CA SER A 6 -7.25 -21.75 9.98
C SER A 6 -5.88 -22.17 9.47
N ILE A 7 -5.69 -22.19 8.15
CA ILE A 7 -4.39 -22.45 7.52
C ILE A 7 -3.39 -21.34 7.86
N LYS A 8 -3.78 -20.06 7.76
CA LYS A 8 -2.94 -18.92 8.15
C LYS A 8 -2.50 -19.00 9.61
N ASN A 9 -3.45 -19.24 10.51
CA ASN A 9 -3.16 -19.30 11.95
C ASN A 9 -2.21 -20.47 12.28
N ASN A 10 -2.42 -21.64 11.67
CA ASN A 10 -1.51 -22.78 11.87
C ASN A 10 -0.09 -22.51 11.34
N LEU A 11 0.03 -21.75 10.24
CA LEU A 11 1.33 -21.37 9.71
C LEU A 11 2.08 -20.41 10.66
N ILE A 12 1.37 -19.43 11.22
CA ILE A 12 1.91 -18.48 12.20
C ILE A 12 2.43 -19.22 13.43
N ASP A 13 1.65 -20.16 13.98
CA ASP A 13 2.05 -20.95 15.14
C ASP A 13 3.32 -21.77 14.87
N ARG A 14 3.44 -22.37 13.67
CA ARG A 14 4.61 -23.14 13.26
C ARG A 14 5.86 -22.28 13.06
N ILE A 15 5.69 -21.07 12.53
CA ILE A 15 6.78 -20.10 12.36
C ILE A 15 7.28 -19.64 13.74
N LEU A 16 6.37 -19.30 14.66
CA LEU A 16 6.69 -18.89 16.02
C LEU A 16 7.39 -19.99 16.85
N ALA A 17 7.02 -21.26 16.63
CA ALA A 17 7.61 -22.39 17.34
C ALA A 17 9.00 -22.80 16.81
N THR A 18 9.36 -22.41 15.58
CA THR A 18 10.62 -22.84 14.95
C THR A 18 11.78 -21.92 15.34
N ARG A 19 12.94 -22.52 15.61
CA ARG A 19 14.21 -21.80 15.83
C ARG A 19 15.23 -22.07 14.71
N ASN A 20 14.79 -22.74 13.64
CA ASN A 20 15.65 -23.12 12.54
C ASN A 20 15.75 -21.96 11.54
N GLU A 21 16.89 -21.27 11.58
CA GLU A 21 17.20 -20.13 10.71
C GLU A 21 17.08 -20.48 9.22
N LYS A 22 17.59 -21.64 8.79
CA LYS A 22 17.54 -22.07 7.38
C LYS A 22 16.11 -22.27 6.89
N LEU A 23 15.24 -22.78 7.75
CA LEU A 23 13.83 -22.96 7.44
C LEU A 23 13.11 -21.61 7.32
N LEU A 24 13.35 -20.69 8.26
CA LEU A 24 12.79 -19.34 8.22
C LEU A 24 13.23 -18.58 6.97
N GLN A 25 14.51 -18.71 6.60
CA GLN A 25 15.06 -18.07 5.40
C GLN A 25 14.45 -18.64 4.12
N ALA A 26 14.27 -19.96 4.02
CA ALA A 26 13.58 -20.57 2.89
C ALA A 26 12.13 -20.11 2.77
N ILE A 27 11.42 -19.97 3.90
CA ILE A 27 10.04 -19.46 3.94
C ILE A 27 9.98 -18.00 3.48
N SER A 28 10.89 -17.13 3.95
CA SER A 28 10.99 -15.73 3.52
C SER A 28 11.18 -15.63 2.01
N ASN A 29 12.14 -16.39 1.46
CA ASN A 29 12.43 -16.40 0.03
C ASN A 29 11.23 -16.88 -0.81
N ILE A 30 10.45 -17.85 -0.30
CA ILE A 30 9.22 -18.29 -0.97
C ILE A 30 8.22 -17.15 -1.00
N PHE A 31 7.97 -16.47 0.13
CA PHE A 31 7.04 -15.34 0.17
C PHE A 31 7.44 -14.21 -0.78
N GLU A 32 8.72 -13.85 -0.81
CA GLU A 32 9.27 -12.85 -1.74
C GLU A 32 9.11 -13.28 -3.20
N SER A 33 9.34 -14.57 -3.52
CA SER A 33 9.16 -15.09 -4.88
C SER A 33 7.71 -15.21 -5.34
N THR A 34 6.78 -15.25 -4.38
CA THR A 34 5.33 -15.35 -4.63
C THR A 34 4.60 -14.03 -4.49
N GLN A 35 5.30 -12.97 -4.04
CA GLN A 35 4.85 -11.61 -4.27
C GLN A 35 4.88 -11.38 -5.78
N THR A 36 3.75 -11.66 -6.43
CA THR A 36 3.41 -10.88 -7.61
C THR A 36 3.45 -9.45 -7.15
N ASP A 37 4.26 -8.60 -7.80
CA ASP A 37 4.08 -7.17 -7.72
C ASP A 37 2.59 -6.94 -7.98
N ASP A 38 1.80 -6.74 -6.93
CA ASP A 38 0.46 -6.22 -7.03
C ASP A 38 0.69 -4.79 -7.49
N ILE A 39 1.00 -4.63 -8.78
CA ILE A 39 0.96 -3.37 -9.49
C ILE A 39 -0.47 -2.96 -9.31
N VAL A 40 -0.70 -2.07 -8.35
CA VAL A 40 -2.01 -1.52 -8.06
C VAL A 40 -2.47 -0.87 -9.36
N SER A 41 -3.33 -1.59 -10.07
CA SER A 41 -3.92 -1.08 -11.31
C SER A 41 -4.85 0.04 -10.89
N LEU A 42 -4.48 1.26 -11.26
CA LEU A 42 -5.34 2.41 -11.06
C LEU A 42 -6.64 2.22 -11.84
N SER A 43 -7.76 2.65 -11.26
CA SER A 43 -9.03 2.72 -11.99
C SER A 43 -8.97 3.84 -13.03
N SER A 44 -9.88 3.82 -14.00
CA SER A 44 -9.97 4.87 -15.02
C SER A 44 -10.12 6.26 -14.41
N GLU A 45 -10.90 6.38 -13.33
CA GLU A 45 -11.15 7.63 -12.61
C GLU A 45 -9.89 8.14 -11.89
N GLN A 46 -9.10 7.23 -11.33
CA GLN A 46 -7.84 7.59 -10.67
C GLN A 46 -6.79 8.06 -11.70
N ILE A 47 -6.74 7.44 -12.88
CA ILE A 47 -5.89 7.88 -13.98
C ILE A 47 -6.35 9.26 -14.47
N GLU A 48 -7.66 9.48 -14.59
CA GLU A 48 -8.22 10.77 -15.00
C GLU A 48 -7.86 11.89 -14.01
N MET A 49 -7.92 11.62 -12.70
CA MET A 49 -7.53 12.57 -11.66
C MET A 49 -6.05 12.98 -11.76
N LEU A 50 -5.17 12.03 -12.09
CA LEU A 50 -3.75 12.32 -12.32
C LEU A 50 -3.54 13.16 -13.59
N LEU A 51 -4.26 12.88 -14.67
CA LEU A 51 -4.20 13.68 -15.90
C LEU A 51 -4.71 15.12 -15.70
N MET A 52 -5.73 15.31 -14.85
CA MET A 52 -6.17 16.65 -14.45
C MET A 52 -5.07 17.37 -13.65
N SER A 53 -4.38 16.67 -12.75
CA SER A 53 -3.27 17.24 -11.97
C SER A 53 -2.11 17.70 -12.85
N GLU A 54 -1.75 16.93 -13.88
CA GLU A 54 -0.72 17.33 -14.86
C GLU A 54 -1.11 18.61 -15.58
N LYS A 55 -2.40 18.75 -15.94
CA LYS A 55 -2.91 19.96 -16.57
C LYS A 55 -2.87 21.16 -15.62
N ASP A 56 -3.21 20.97 -14.36
CA ASP A 56 -3.16 22.03 -13.34
C ASP A 56 -1.71 22.52 -13.15
N ILE A 57 -0.73 21.60 -13.19
CA ILE A 57 0.70 21.94 -13.17
C ILE A 57 1.11 22.76 -14.41
N GLU A 58 0.70 22.34 -15.61
CA GLU A 58 0.99 23.06 -16.86
C GLU A 58 0.36 24.46 -16.89
N CYS A 59 -0.84 24.61 -16.34
CA CYS A 59 -1.57 25.87 -16.26
C CYS A 59 -1.08 26.78 -15.11
N GLY A 60 -0.27 26.24 -14.18
CA GLY A 60 0.23 26.97 -13.01
C GLY A 60 -0.83 27.13 -11.91
N ASP A 61 -1.87 26.30 -11.93
CA ASP A 61 -2.96 26.25 -10.94
C ASP A 61 -2.50 25.50 -9.67
N LEU A 62 -1.39 25.99 -9.09
CA LEU A 62 -0.76 25.43 -7.90
C LEU A 62 -1.00 26.33 -6.69
N ILE A 63 -1.19 25.70 -5.54
CA ILE A 63 -1.25 26.41 -4.25
C ILE A 63 0.04 26.16 -3.47
N SER A 64 0.49 27.16 -2.71
CA SER A 64 1.60 26.96 -1.78
C SER A 64 1.16 26.16 -0.55
N GLU A 65 2.11 25.48 0.08
CA GLU A 65 1.87 24.76 1.34
C GLU A 65 1.31 25.68 2.44
N ALA A 66 1.69 26.96 2.45
CA ALA A 66 1.16 27.94 3.40
C ALA A 66 -0.34 28.21 3.19
N GLU A 67 -0.78 28.34 1.93
CA GLU A 67 -2.19 28.55 1.57
C GLU A 67 -3.03 27.30 1.84
N MET A 68 -2.47 26.11 1.63
CA MET A 68 -3.10 24.85 1.99
C MET A 68 -3.32 24.75 3.50
N ASN A 69 -2.28 25.02 4.31
CA ASN A 69 -2.36 24.97 5.76
C ASN A 69 -3.36 25.98 6.36
N GLU A 70 -3.46 27.18 5.78
CA GLU A 70 -4.47 28.16 6.20
C GLU A 70 -5.90 27.67 5.91
N SER A 71 -6.09 27.04 4.75
CA SER A 71 -7.38 26.47 4.35
C SER A 71 -7.80 25.31 5.25
N ASP A 72 -6.87 24.40 5.55
CA ASP A 72 -7.09 23.27 6.46
C ASP A 72 -7.44 23.75 7.88
N SER A 73 -6.74 24.78 8.37
CA SER A 73 -7.02 25.39 9.67
C SER A 73 -8.41 26.04 9.74
N LYS A 74 -8.88 26.64 8.64
CA LYS A 74 -10.24 27.20 8.54
C LYS A 74 -11.31 26.11 8.48
N TRP A 75 -11.01 24.96 7.88
CA TRP A 75 -11.94 23.84 7.78
C TRP A 75 -12.12 23.09 9.10
N LEU A 76 -11.09 23.05 9.95
CA LEU A 76 -11.13 22.39 11.25
C LEU A 76 -11.86 23.18 12.36
N ASN A 77 -12.18 24.47 12.15
CA ASN A 77 -12.86 25.35 13.10
C ASN A 77 -14.34 25.54 12.76
#